data_AF-A0A341EJ47-F1
#
_entry.id   AF-A0A341EJ47-F1
#
_cell.length_a   1.000
_cell.length_b   1.000
_cell.length_c   1.000
_cell.angle_alpha   90.00
_cell.angle_beta   90.00
_cell.angle_gamma   90.00
#
_symmetry.space_group_name_H-M   'P 1'
#
loop_
_entity.id
_entity.type
_entity.pdbx_description
1 polymer ?
#
loop_
_entity_poly.entity_id
_entity_poly.type
_entity_poly.pdbx_seq_one_letter_code
_entity_poly.pdbx_strand_id
1 'polypeptide(L)'
;MIEHLGKTVLVKNVEYSISHLAPFFHSLPGAGVDGDDLRVRVSFSCHVFSERAAYGEAFDMLDQNQSRRRFDPVRYERSLTLPEAVQTLLDSNGVTWEMKDHNDIENMAALTEEPDMKIIKGTFDVILYYLYPSEAEHFEVELNVLTCHSRSINTEGKHKRDMRQALRTCVFSQERLPMTEEKRKAIAAERAAENAAKRKAKREKRKAARKTKP
;
A
#
# COMPACT_ATOMS: atom_id res chain seq x y z
N MET A 1 3.26 -7.27 -11.54
CA MET A 1 2.60 -8.32 -10.74
C MET A 1 2.99 -9.68 -11.32
N ILE A 2 3.00 -10.75 -10.53
CA ILE A 2 3.67 -12.03 -10.87
C ILE A 2 3.04 -12.81 -12.03
N GLU A 3 1.90 -12.38 -12.58
CA GLU A 3 1.17 -13.12 -13.61
C GLU A 3 2.02 -13.42 -14.85
N HIS A 4 3.01 -12.57 -15.16
CA HIS A 4 3.96 -12.77 -16.25
C HIS A 4 4.91 -13.98 -16.07
N LEU A 5 5.07 -14.49 -14.84
CA LEU A 5 5.94 -15.62 -14.52
C LEU A 5 5.20 -16.97 -14.59
N GLY A 6 3.87 -16.97 -14.71
CA GLY A 6 3.07 -18.18 -14.67
C GLY A 6 2.89 -18.73 -13.25
N LYS A 7 2.95 -20.06 -13.10
CA LYS A 7 2.63 -20.77 -11.84
C LYS A 7 3.84 -21.31 -11.10
N THR A 8 4.98 -21.39 -11.76
CA THR A 8 6.23 -21.95 -11.23
C THR A 8 7.41 -21.16 -11.75
N VAL A 9 8.53 -21.20 -11.02
CA VAL A 9 9.82 -20.65 -11.43
C VAL A 9 10.90 -21.73 -11.38
N LEU A 10 11.70 -21.83 -12.43
CA LEU A 10 12.79 -22.81 -12.54
C LEU A 10 14.11 -22.16 -12.10
N VAL A 11 14.73 -22.69 -11.04
CA VAL A 11 15.97 -22.17 -10.46
C VAL A 11 16.95 -23.32 -10.31
N LYS A 12 18.07 -23.31 -11.05
CA LYS A 12 19.11 -24.36 -11.02
C LYS A 12 18.54 -25.79 -11.13
N ASN A 13 17.61 -25.99 -12.07
CA ASN A 13 16.88 -27.25 -12.30
C ASN A 13 15.93 -27.70 -11.16
N VAL A 14 15.62 -26.81 -10.22
CA VAL A 14 14.59 -27.03 -9.20
C VAL A 14 13.39 -26.15 -9.54
N GLU A 15 12.20 -26.75 -9.59
CA GLU A 15 10.96 -26.05 -9.85
C GLU A 15 10.30 -25.64 -8.53
N TYR A 16 10.05 -24.34 -8.37
CA TYR A 16 9.37 -23.77 -7.21
C TYR A 16 7.97 -23.32 -7.61
N SER A 17 6.96 -23.76 -6.88
CA SER A 17 5.58 -23.30 -7.10
C SER A 17 5.39 -21.89 -6.56
N ILE A 18 4.81 -21.01 -7.37
CA ILE A 18 4.37 -19.67 -6.94
C ILE A 18 2.85 -19.54 -6.99
N SER A 19 2.14 -20.67 -7.08
CA SER A 19 0.67 -20.70 -7.22
C SER A 19 -0.06 -20.17 -5.98
N HIS A 20 0.56 -20.25 -4.79
CA HIS A 20 0.02 -19.66 -3.56
C HIS A 20 -0.07 -18.14 -3.63
N LEU A 21 0.72 -17.50 -4.50
CA LEU A 21 0.70 -16.05 -4.71
C LEU A 21 -0.27 -15.62 -5.83
N ALA A 22 -1.14 -16.53 -6.30
CA ALA A 22 -2.21 -16.14 -7.22
C ALA A 22 -3.03 -15.00 -6.62
N PRO A 23 -3.42 -13.97 -7.42
CA PRO A 23 -4.27 -12.90 -6.92
C PRO A 23 -5.56 -13.43 -6.30
N PHE A 24 -6.00 -12.83 -5.21
CA PHE A 24 -7.25 -13.18 -4.54
C PHE A 24 -8.10 -11.95 -4.28
N PHE A 25 -9.38 -12.19 -3.97
CA PHE A 25 -10.34 -11.15 -3.64
C PHE A 25 -10.69 -11.19 -2.17
N HIS A 26 -10.89 -10.02 -1.58
CA HIS A 26 -11.28 -9.86 -0.19
C HIS A 26 -12.39 -8.80 -0.11
N SER A 27 -13.49 -9.10 0.59
CA SER A 27 -14.59 -8.16 0.80
C SER A 27 -14.56 -7.62 2.21
N LEU A 28 -14.70 -6.31 2.35
CA LEU A 28 -14.84 -5.61 3.63
C LEU A 28 -16.26 -5.05 3.74
N PRO A 29 -17.15 -5.72 4.49
CA PRO A 29 -18.54 -5.32 4.55
C PRO A 29 -18.75 -3.92 5.12
N GLY A 30 -19.60 -3.13 4.46
CA GLY A 30 -19.93 -1.76 4.87
C GLY A 30 -18.79 -0.75 4.82
N ALA A 31 -17.64 -1.11 4.23
CA ALA A 31 -16.48 -0.24 4.14
C ALA A 31 -16.46 0.61 2.85
N GLY A 32 -17.36 0.34 1.91
CA GLY A 32 -17.49 1.00 0.61
C GLY A 32 -18.23 2.34 0.64
N VAL A 33 -18.49 2.86 -0.56
CA VAL A 33 -19.28 4.09 -0.77
C VAL A 33 -20.72 3.82 -0.35
N ASP A 34 -21.35 4.79 0.32
CA ASP A 34 -22.74 4.70 0.80
C ASP A 34 -23.04 3.48 1.69
N GLY A 35 -22.01 2.87 2.29
CA GLY A 35 -22.14 1.69 3.15
C GLY A 35 -22.22 0.36 2.42
N ASP A 36 -21.86 0.32 1.13
CA ASP A 36 -21.70 -0.94 0.39
C ASP A 36 -20.44 -1.72 0.84
N ASP A 37 -20.29 -2.94 0.35
CA ASP A 37 -19.09 -3.74 0.52
C ASP A 37 -17.92 -3.14 -0.27
N LEU A 38 -16.73 -3.13 0.34
CA LEU A 38 -15.51 -2.74 -0.35
C LEU A 38 -14.73 -4.00 -0.76
N ARG A 39 -14.66 -4.25 -2.06
CA ARG A 39 -13.98 -5.40 -2.65
C ARG A 39 -12.57 -5.00 -3.07
N VAL A 40 -11.61 -5.77 -2.58
CA VAL A 40 -10.18 -5.55 -2.79
C VAL A 40 -9.61 -6.74 -3.56
N ARG A 41 -8.92 -6.46 -4.66
CA ARG A 41 -8.07 -7.45 -5.33
C ARG A 41 -6.66 -7.34 -4.76
N VAL A 42 -6.16 -8.40 -4.16
CA VAL A 42 -4.79 -8.47 -3.65
C VAL A 42 -3.93 -9.19 -4.69
N SER A 43 -2.82 -8.57 -5.06
CA SER A 43 -1.85 -9.13 -6.01
C SER A 43 -0.43 -9.03 -5.43
N PHE A 44 0.44 -9.95 -5.84
CA PHE A 44 1.83 -10.02 -5.37
C PHE A 44 2.83 -9.70 -6.48
N SER A 45 3.92 -9.01 -6.13
CA SER A 45 5.09 -8.80 -6.96
C SER A 45 6.11 -9.91 -6.73
N CYS A 46 6.97 -10.19 -7.72
CA CYS A 46 8.01 -11.20 -7.57
C CYS A 46 9.05 -10.83 -6.49
N HIS A 47 9.07 -9.59 -6.00
CA HIS A 47 10.02 -9.20 -4.94
C HIS A 47 9.71 -9.86 -3.58
N VAL A 48 8.53 -10.47 -3.42
CA VAL A 48 8.19 -11.22 -2.20
C VAL A 48 8.96 -12.54 -2.07
N PHE A 49 9.52 -13.08 -3.17
CA PHE A 49 10.33 -14.31 -3.18
C PHE A 49 11.67 -14.15 -3.92
N SER A 50 12.03 -12.93 -4.31
CA SER A 50 13.25 -12.63 -5.04
C SER A 50 13.90 -11.34 -4.57
N GLU A 51 15.18 -11.20 -4.83
CA GLU A 51 15.94 -9.98 -4.66
C GLU A 51 16.45 -9.43 -5.99
N ARG A 52 16.86 -8.16 -6.00
CA ARG A 52 17.45 -7.55 -7.20
C ARG A 52 18.85 -8.12 -7.41
N ALA A 53 19.13 -8.60 -8.63
CA ALA A 53 20.49 -9.01 -9.01
C ALA A 53 21.37 -7.76 -9.16
N ALA A 54 22.60 -7.80 -8.64
CA ALA A 54 23.56 -6.73 -8.86
C ALA A 54 24.07 -6.74 -10.31
N TYR A 55 24.73 -5.65 -10.70
CA TYR A 55 25.27 -5.54 -12.06
C TYR A 55 26.31 -6.63 -12.33
N GLY A 56 26.13 -7.36 -13.44
CA GLY A 56 27.03 -8.44 -13.84
C GLY A 56 26.78 -9.79 -13.15
N GLU A 57 25.86 -9.86 -12.19
CA GLU A 57 25.50 -11.13 -11.55
C GLU A 57 24.53 -11.95 -12.40
N ALA A 58 24.58 -13.28 -12.22
CA ALA A 58 23.57 -14.18 -12.75
C ALA A 58 22.20 -13.87 -12.10
N PHE A 59 21.14 -14.11 -12.86
CA PHE A 59 19.76 -13.89 -12.44
C PHE A 59 18.89 -15.07 -12.88
N ASP A 60 17.80 -15.31 -12.16
CA ASP A 60 16.92 -16.46 -12.39
C ASP A 60 15.65 -16.04 -13.15
N MET A 61 15.23 -14.78 -13.02
CA MET A 61 14.02 -14.27 -13.63
C MET A 61 14.08 -12.75 -13.86
N LEU A 62 13.14 -12.24 -14.66
CA LEU A 62 12.89 -10.81 -14.82
C LEU A 62 11.61 -10.42 -14.08
N ASP A 63 11.54 -9.20 -13.55
CA ASP A 63 10.30 -8.64 -13.04
C ASP A 63 9.45 -8.00 -14.16
N GLN A 64 8.26 -7.47 -13.81
CA GLN A 64 7.38 -6.81 -14.78
C GLN A 64 8.03 -5.62 -15.51
N ASN A 65 9.07 -5.03 -14.94
CA ASN A 65 9.81 -3.90 -15.48
C ASN A 65 11.12 -4.34 -16.17
N GLN A 66 11.25 -5.64 -16.48
CA GLN A 66 12.45 -6.24 -17.07
C GLN A 66 13.72 -6.11 -16.20
N SER A 67 13.56 -5.86 -14.90
CA SER A 67 14.69 -5.84 -13.97
C SER A 67 15.08 -7.26 -13.59
N ARG A 68 16.39 -7.51 -13.54
CA ARG A 68 16.96 -8.81 -13.21
C ARG A 68 16.77 -9.14 -11.72
N ARG A 69 16.28 -10.35 -11.45
CA ARG A 69 15.99 -10.84 -10.09
C ARG A 69 16.67 -12.18 -9.84
N ARG A 70 17.15 -12.38 -8.61
CA ARG A 70 17.59 -13.68 -8.09
C ARG A 70 16.54 -14.25 -7.17
N PHE A 71 16.27 -15.54 -7.32
CA PHE A 71 15.43 -16.27 -6.39
C PHE A 71 16.09 -16.30 -5.01
N ASP A 72 15.31 -16.02 -3.97
CA ASP A 72 15.77 -16.00 -2.59
C ASP A 72 14.95 -17.04 -1.80
N PRO A 73 15.54 -18.19 -1.43
CA PRO A 73 14.84 -19.24 -0.71
C PRO A 73 14.24 -18.77 0.61
N VAL A 74 14.90 -17.84 1.32
CA VAL A 74 14.41 -17.35 2.62
C VAL A 74 13.18 -16.48 2.42
N ARG A 75 13.16 -15.65 1.37
CA ARG A 75 11.96 -14.88 1.00
C ARG A 75 10.85 -15.80 0.50
N TYR A 76 11.19 -16.80 -0.30
CA TYR A 76 10.23 -17.77 -0.80
C TYR A 76 9.50 -18.49 0.34
N GLU A 77 10.24 -19.01 1.33
CA GLU A 77 9.65 -19.66 2.51
C GLU A 77 8.68 -18.73 3.26
N ARG A 78 9.06 -17.46 3.47
CA ARG A 78 8.16 -16.46 4.07
C ARG A 78 6.94 -16.17 3.20
N SER A 79 7.07 -16.25 1.88
CA SER A 79 5.98 -15.98 0.96
C SER A 79 4.87 -17.04 1.02
N LEU A 80 5.16 -18.25 1.53
CA LEU A 80 4.21 -19.36 1.56
C LEU A 80 2.96 -19.05 2.39
N THR A 81 3.10 -18.33 3.50
CA THR A 81 2.00 -17.92 4.39
C THR A 81 1.52 -16.49 4.16
N LEU A 82 2.16 -15.77 3.23
CA LEU A 82 1.88 -14.35 2.99
C LEU A 82 0.42 -14.06 2.58
N PRO A 83 -0.24 -14.84 1.72
CA PRO A 83 -1.64 -14.59 1.39
C PRO A 83 -2.56 -14.59 2.61
N GLU A 84 -2.40 -15.58 3.50
CA GLU A 84 -3.17 -15.70 4.74
C GLU A 84 -2.86 -14.54 5.69
N ALA A 85 -1.59 -14.18 5.84
CA ALA A 85 -1.19 -13.05 6.67
C ALA A 85 -1.78 -11.71 6.17
N VAL A 86 -1.89 -11.52 4.85
CA VAL A 86 -2.53 -10.33 4.26
C VAL A 86 -4.04 -10.34 4.47
N GLN A 87 -4.70 -11.51 4.41
CA GLN A 87 -6.13 -11.62 4.75
C GLN A 87 -6.36 -11.24 6.22
N THR A 88 -5.59 -11.81 7.13
CA THR A 88 -5.64 -11.47 8.56
C THR A 88 -5.40 -9.97 8.79
N LEU A 89 -4.45 -9.35 8.09
CA LEU A 89 -4.21 -7.91 8.16
C LEU A 89 -5.44 -7.08 7.74
N LEU A 90 -6.17 -7.52 6.70
CA LEU A 90 -7.38 -6.84 6.23
C LEU A 90 -8.56 -7.04 7.20
N ASP A 91 -8.77 -8.28 7.66
CA ASP A 91 -9.85 -8.66 8.59
C ASP A 91 -9.70 -7.96 9.94
N SER A 92 -8.50 -7.97 10.50
CA SER A 92 -8.16 -7.31 11.78
C SER A 92 -8.12 -5.78 11.67
N ASN A 93 -8.29 -5.21 10.47
CA ASN A 93 -8.11 -3.79 10.23
C ASN A 93 -6.74 -3.29 10.73
N GLY A 94 -5.68 -4.04 10.41
CA GLY A 94 -4.37 -3.81 11.00
C GLY A 94 -3.74 -2.47 10.65
N VAL A 95 -2.65 -2.17 11.34
CA VAL A 95 -1.99 -0.86 11.29
C VAL A 95 -1.06 -0.75 10.08
N THR A 96 -1.17 0.36 9.38
CA THR A 96 -0.32 0.76 8.25
C THR A 96 0.19 2.20 8.42
N TRP A 97 1.33 2.50 7.82
CA TRP A 97 1.90 3.84 7.79
C TRP A 97 2.75 4.03 6.54
N GLU A 98 2.95 5.29 6.18
CA GLU A 98 3.86 5.63 5.09
C GLU A 98 5.32 5.51 5.54
N MET A 99 6.13 4.89 4.71
CA MET A 99 7.57 4.79 4.86
C MET A 99 8.21 5.55 3.70
N LYS A 100 9.15 6.45 4.03
CA LYS A 100 9.95 7.14 3.03
C LYS A 100 11.30 6.46 2.94
N ASP A 101 11.63 5.96 1.75
CA ASP A 101 12.98 5.57 1.38
C ASP A 101 13.61 6.64 0.47
N HIS A 102 14.90 6.51 0.15
CA HIS A 102 15.70 7.51 -0.56
C HIS A 102 15.06 8.08 -1.84
N ASN A 103 14.23 7.29 -2.54
CA ASN A 103 13.62 7.69 -3.81
C ASN A 103 12.09 7.65 -3.83
N ASP A 104 11.44 7.01 -2.86
CA ASP A 104 10.00 6.71 -2.93
C ASP A 104 9.31 6.75 -1.57
N ILE A 105 7.99 6.97 -1.61
CA ILE A 105 7.09 6.80 -0.47
C ILE A 105 6.30 5.52 -0.73
N GLU A 106 6.27 4.63 0.26
CA GLU A 106 5.56 3.35 0.20
C GLU A 106 4.65 3.20 1.41
N ASN A 107 3.55 2.46 1.28
CA ASN A 107 2.82 2.03 2.48
C ASN A 107 3.53 0.81 3.06
N MET A 108 3.64 0.77 4.38
CA MET A 108 4.17 -0.36 5.13
C MET A 108 3.15 -0.79 6.17
N ALA A 109 2.88 -2.09 6.24
CA ALA A 109 2.08 -2.70 7.30
C ALA A 109 2.88 -3.82 7.96
N ALA A 110 2.73 -3.95 9.28
CA ALA A 110 3.25 -5.11 10.00
C ALA A 110 2.24 -6.25 9.93
N LEU A 111 2.74 -7.45 9.63
CA LEU A 111 1.97 -8.67 9.70
C LEU A 111 2.01 -9.18 11.15
N THR A 112 0.85 -9.52 11.69
CA THR A 112 0.73 -10.08 13.02
C THR A 112 -0.43 -11.08 13.06
N GLU A 113 -0.24 -12.14 13.84
CA GLU A 113 -1.26 -13.12 14.16
C GLU A 113 -2.16 -12.65 15.32
N GLU A 114 -1.79 -11.56 16.00
CA GLU A 114 -2.50 -10.98 17.13
C GLU A 114 -3.15 -9.64 16.72
N PRO A 115 -4.45 -9.62 16.38
CA PRO A 115 -5.16 -8.41 15.91
C PRO A 115 -5.02 -7.19 16.82
N ASP A 116 -5.01 -7.41 18.14
CA ASP A 116 -4.96 -6.34 19.14
C ASP A 116 -3.53 -5.89 19.49
N MET A 117 -2.51 -6.52 18.88
CA MET A 117 -1.12 -6.21 19.18
C MET A 117 -0.76 -4.80 18.72
N LYS A 118 -0.33 -3.97 19.66
CA LYS A 118 0.13 -2.62 19.37
C LYS A 118 1.50 -2.65 18.71
N ILE A 119 1.54 -2.36 17.42
CA ILE A 119 2.79 -2.16 16.67
C ILE A 119 3.41 -0.83 17.11
N ILE A 120 4.33 -0.85 18.07
CA ILE A 120 5.07 0.32 18.56
C ILE A 120 6.54 0.18 18.19
N LYS A 121 7.24 -0.79 18.80
CA LYS A 121 8.65 -1.07 18.58
C LYS A 121 8.90 -2.57 18.63
N GLY A 122 9.72 -3.08 17.71
CA GLY A 122 10.04 -4.52 17.65
C GLY A 122 10.49 -4.94 16.26
N THR A 123 10.75 -6.23 16.10
CA THR A 123 10.99 -6.83 14.78
C THR A 123 9.74 -7.56 14.35
N PHE A 124 9.24 -7.23 13.17
CA PHE A 124 8.04 -7.83 12.60
C PHE A 124 8.30 -8.18 11.15
N ASP A 125 7.57 -9.17 10.64
CA ASP A 125 7.43 -9.30 9.19
C ASP A 125 6.54 -8.16 8.69
N VAL A 126 6.98 -7.52 7.62
CA VAL A 126 6.31 -6.37 7.03
C VAL A 126 6.08 -6.57 5.55
N ILE A 127 4.98 -6.02 5.08
CA ILE A 127 4.77 -5.80 3.66
C ILE A 127 5.02 -4.35 3.30
N LEU A 128 5.59 -4.12 2.13
CA LEU A 128 5.50 -2.84 1.43
C LEU A 128 4.48 -2.99 0.31
N TYR A 129 3.58 -2.02 0.18
CA TYR A 129 2.48 -2.14 -0.77
C TYR A 129 2.03 -0.79 -1.31
N TYR A 130 1.32 -0.86 -2.44
CA TYR A 130 0.58 0.25 -3.02
C TYR A 130 -0.90 -0.10 -3.09
N LEU A 131 -1.73 0.93 -3.00
CA LEU A 131 -3.15 0.85 -3.31
C LEU A 131 -3.41 1.62 -4.59
N TYR A 132 -4.24 1.07 -5.46
CA TYR A 132 -4.72 1.75 -6.66
C TYR A 132 -6.24 1.69 -6.68
N PRO A 133 -6.93 2.77 -7.07
CA PRO A 133 -8.33 2.64 -7.46
C PRO A 133 -8.40 1.67 -8.63
N SER A 134 -9.35 0.76 -8.59
CA SER A 134 -9.57 -0.19 -9.67
C SER A 134 -10.42 0.45 -10.77
N GLU A 135 -10.08 0.14 -12.02
CA GLU A 135 -10.92 0.43 -13.19
C GLU A 135 -11.82 -0.76 -13.58
N ALA A 136 -11.67 -1.91 -12.92
CA ALA A 136 -12.45 -3.11 -13.19
C ALA A 136 -13.81 -3.08 -12.45
N GLU A 137 -14.84 -3.67 -13.04
CA GLU A 137 -16.21 -3.66 -12.49
C GLU A 137 -16.37 -4.50 -11.20
N HIS A 138 -15.47 -5.45 -10.96
CA HIS A 138 -15.64 -6.46 -9.92
C HIS A 138 -14.97 -6.14 -8.58
N PHE A 139 -14.19 -5.06 -8.51
CA PHE A 139 -13.51 -4.62 -7.29
C PHE A 139 -13.16 -3.15 -7.36
N GLU A 140 -13.10 -2.48 -6.22
CA GLU A 140 -12.89 -1.02 -6.15
C GLU A 140 -11.43 -0.64 -5.90
N VAL A 141 -10.62 -1.55 -5.34
CA VAL A 141 -9.21 -1.29 -5.01
C VAL A 141 -8.32 -2.46 -5.40
N GLU A 142 -7.16 -2.15 -6.00
CA GLU A 142 -6.05 -3.09 -6.10
C GLU A 142 -5.02 -2.83 -4.99
N LEU A 143 -4.76 -3.85 -4.18
CA LEU A 143 -3.68 -3.88 -3.21
C LEU A 143 -2.51 -4.68 -3.79
N ASN A 144 -1.46 -3.97 -4.17
CA ASN A 144 -0.27 -4.55 -4.77
C ASN A 144 0.83 -4.69 -3.72
N VAL A 145 1.03 -5.91 -3.23
CA VAL A 145 2.11 -6.25 -2.29
C VAL A 145 3.43 -6.34 -3.06
N LEU A 146 4.33 -5.43 -2.74
CA LEU A 146 5.61 -5.30 -3.44
C LEU A 146 6.63 -6.27 -2.89
N THR A 147 6.82 -6.31 -1.58
CA THR A 147 7.83 -7.16 -0.90
C THR A 147 7.34 -7.58 0.47
N CYS A 148 7.88 -8.68 0.99
CA CYS A 148 7.70 -9.15 2.36
C CYS A 148 9.08 -9.45 2.97
N HIS A 149 9.37 -8.91 4.15
CA HIS A 149 10.62 -9.19 4.86
C HIS A 149 10.51 -8.84 6.34
N SER A 150 11.40 -9.42 7.14
CA SER A 150 11.53 -9.06 8.55
C SER A 150 12.25 -7.72 8.69
N ARG A 151 11.71 -6.82 9.52
CA ARG A 151 12.27 -5.49 9.74
C ARG A 151 12.12 -5.06 11.19
N SER A 152 13.15 -4.41 11.73
CA SER A 152 13.02 -3.66 12.98
C SER A 152 12.25 -2.37 12.73
N ILE A 153 11.15 -2.20 13.44
CA ILE A 153 10.24 -1.09 13.31
C ILE A 153 10.26 -0.30 14.62
N ASN A 154 10.32 1.03 14.49
CA ASN A 154 9.80 1.95 15.48
C ASN A 154 8.74 2.81 14.79
N THR A 155 7.54 2.83 15.35
CA THR A 155 6.41 3.63 14.85
C THR A 155 6.04 4.78 15.79
N GLU A 156 6.81 5.02 16.85
CA GLU A 156 6.70 6.23 17.66
C GLU A 156 6.82 7.46 16.77
N GLY A 157 5.86 8.38 16.88
CA GLY A 157 5.82 9.60 16.07
C GLY A 157 5.42 9.41 14.61
N LYS A 158 5.15 8.18 14.13
CA LYS A 158 4.63 7.96 12.78
C LYS A 158 3.13 8.22 12.73
N HIS A 159 2.66 8.83 11.65
CA HIS A 159 1.24 8.92 11.36
C HIS A 159 0.74 7.56 10.89
N LYS A 160 0.05 6.85 11.79
CA LYS A 160 -0.55 5.54 11.54
C LYS A 160 -1.96 5.71 11.02
N ARG A 161 -2.38 4.74 10.21
CA ARG A 161 -3.76 4.54 9.75
C ARG A 161 -4.07 3.07 9.86
N ASP A 162 -5.34 2.75 9.86
CA ASP A 162 -5.77 1.36 9.78
C ASP A 162 -6.03 1.00 8.31
N MET A 163 -6.00 -0.29 7.97
CA MET A 163 -6.18 -0.75 6.59
C MET A 163 -7.48 -0.26 5.96
N ARG A 164 -8.62 -0.30 6.68
CA ARG A 164 -9.91 0.22 6.17
C ARG A 164 -9.84 1.70 5.85
N GLN A 165 -9.16 2.48 6.68
CA GLN A 165 -8.98 3.91 6.44
C GLN A 165 -8.12 4.14 5.18
N ALA A 166 -7.03 3.37 5.01
CA ALA A 166 -6.18 3.47 3.83
C ALA A 166 -6.94 3.10 2.54
N LEU A 167 -7.66 1.99 2.55
CA LEU A 167 -8.47 1.53 1.41
C LEU A 167 -9.56 2.53 1.03
N ARG A 168 -10.34 3.00 2.00
CA ARG A 168 -11.35 4.05 1.78
C ARG A 168 -10.72 5.32 1.22
N THR A 169 -9.57 5.73 1.76
CA THR A 169 -8.86 6.90 1.25
C THR A 169 -8.56 6.72 -0.24
N CYS A 170 -8.06 5.56 -0.66
CA CYS A 170 -7.75 5.27 -2.06
C CYS A 170 -8.99 5.39 -2.96
N VAL A 171 -10.12 4.78 -2.55
CA VAL A 171 -11.40 4.87 -3.28
C VAL A 171 -11.90 6.30 -3.35
N PHE A 172 -12.01 7.00 -2.22
CA PHE A 172 -12.59 8.35 -2.22
C PHE A 172 -11.71 9.37 -2.92
N SER A 173 -10.38 9.23 -2.84
CA SER A 173 -9.49 10.13 -3.56
C SER A 173 -9.42 9.83 -5.05
N GLN A 174 -9.76 8.61 -5.48
CA GLN A 174 -9.53 8.12 -6.84
C GLN A 174 -8.06 8.27 -7.25
N GLU A 175 -7.16 8.00 -6.30
CA GLU A 175 -5.72 8.19 -6.46
C GLU A 175 -4.98 7.02 -5.85
N ARG A 176 -3.82 6.70 -6.44
CA ARG A 176 -2.88 5.73 -5.88
C ARG A 176 -2.43 6.17 -4.48
N LEU A 177 -2.35 5.22 -3.54
CA LEU A 177 -1.73 5.42 -2.24
C LEU A 177 -0.43 4.61 -2.07
N PRO A 178 0.62 5.21 -1.50
CA PRO A 178 0.71 6.63 -1.16
C PRO A 178 0.77 7.49 -2.43
N MET A 179 0.21 8.71 -2.36
CA MET A 179 0.28 9.66 -3.47
C MET A 179 1.73 10.07 -3.72
N THR A 180 2.06 10.35 -4.98
CA THR A 180 3.37 10.89 -5.36
C THR A 180 3.63 12.25 -4.70
N GLU A 181 4.90 12.59 -4.51
CA GLU A 181 5.27 13.88 -3.89
C GLU A 181 4.72 15.08 -4.68
N GLU A 182 4.73 14.99 -6.01
CA GLU A 182 4.19 16.02 -6.91
C GLU A 182 2.69 16.22 -6.70
N LYS A 183 1.91 15.12 -6.64
CA LYS A 183 0.47 15.19 -6.40
C LYS A 183 0.16 15.79 -5.03
N ARG A 184 0.93 15.42 -3.99
CA ARG A 184 0.79 16.01 -2.66
C ARG A 184 1.04 17.52 -2.67
N LYS A 185 2.08 17.97 -3.37
CA LYS A 185 2.38 19.41 -3.54
C LYS A 185 1.25 20.13 -4.25
N ALA A 186 0.69 19.55 -5.31
CA ALA A 186 -0.45 20.11 -6.03
C ALA A 186 -1.69 20.28 -5.14
N ILE A 187 -2.09 19.22 -4.42
CA ILE A 187 -3.23 19.26 -3.49
C ILE A 187 -2.99 20.27 -2.35
N ALA A 188 -1.77 20.34 -1.83
CA ALA A 188 -1.43 21.30 -0.78
C ALA A 188 -1.54 22.75 -1.28
N ALA A 189 -1.10 23.03 -2.50
CA ALA A 189 -1.20 24.34 -3.12
C ALA A 189 -2.67 24.75 -3.36
N GLU A 190 -3.49 23.83 -3.85
CA GLU A 190 -4.93 24.05 -4.06
C GLU A 190 -5.65 24.36 -2.73
N ARG A 191 -5.40 23.56 -1.69
CA ARG A 191 -5.95 23.81 -0.34
C ARG A 191 -5.47 25.14 0.25
N ALA A 192 -4.23 25.53 0.00
CA ALA A 192 -3.71 26.82 0.45
C ALA A 192 -4.44 27.99 -0.24
N ALA A 193 -4.67 27.88 -1.55
CA ALA A 193 -5.41 28.87 -2.33
C ALA A 193 -6.88 28.99 -1.86
N GLU A 194 -7.57 27.86 -1.66
CA GLU A 194 -8.95 27.83 -1.17
C GLU A 194 -9.06 28.48 0.23
N ASN A 195 -8.13 28.15 1.14
CA ASN A 195 -8.08 28.73 2.47
C ASN A 195 -7.79 30.24 2.44
N ALA A 196 -6.92 30.70 1.53
CA ALA A 196 -6.66 32.12 1.32
C ALA A 196 -7.92 32.85 0.82
N ALA A 197 -8.66 32.27 -0.12
CA ALA A 197 -9.92 32.80 -0.61
C ALA A 197 -10.98 32.90 0.50
N LYS A 198 -11.17 31.82 1.29
CA LYS A 198 -12.07 31.81 2.46
C LYS A 198 -11.71 32.90 3.48
N ARG A 199 -10.41 33.09 3.75
CA ARG A 199 -9.92 34.15 4.66
C ARG A 199 -10.19 35.55 4.11
N LYS A 200 -9.98 35.78 2.81
CA LYS A 200 -10.27 37.06 2.14
C LYS A 200 -11.76 37.40 2.20
N ALA A 201 -12.63 36.46 1.84
CA ALA A 201 -14.08 36.62 1.90
C ALA A 201 -14.56 36.92 3.34
N LYS A 202 -14.02 36.22 4.35
CA LYS A 202 -14.33 36.50 5.76
C LYS A 202 -13.90 37.91 6.18
N ARG A 203 -12.74 38.39 5.70
CA ARG A 203 -12.23 39.75 5.99
C ARG A 203 -13.12 40.82 5.35
N GLU A 204 -13.56 40.61 4.11
CA GLU A 204 -14.45 41.52 3.39
C GLU A 204 -15.84 41.60 4.06
N LYS A 205 -16.43 40.46 4.43
CA LYS A 205 -17.67 40.43 5.23
C LYS A 205 -17.55 41.20 6.55
N ARG A 206 -16.43 41.03 7.28
CA ARG A 206 -16.16 41.79 8.52
C ARG A 206 -16.01 43.29 8.28
N LYS A 207 -15.41 43.71 7.17
CA LYS A 207 -15.28 45.13 6.81
C LYS A 207 -16.65 45.74 6.46
N ALA A 208 -17.47 45.03 5.70
CA ALA A 208 -18.82 45.48 5.35
C ALA A 208 -19.74 45.61 6.59
N ALA A 209 -19.69 44.64 7.51
CA ALA A 209 -20.44 44.68 8.76
C ALA A 209 -20.01 45.83 9.71
N ARG A 210 -18.74 46.25 9.65
CA ARG A 210 -18.25 47.41 10.42
C ARG A 210 -18.70 48.75 9.84
N LYS A 211 -18.92 48.82 8.52
CA LYS A 211 -19.41 50.04 7.85
C LYS A 211 -20.92 50.27 7.98
N THR A 212 -21.66 49.25 8.43
CA THR A 212 -23.12 49.26 8.57
C THR A 212 -23.60 49.33 10.02
N LYS A 213 -22.66 49.42 10.99
CA LYS A 213 -23.01 49.75 12.38
C LYS A 213 -23.17 51.27 12.48
N PRO A 214 -24.34 51.78 12.93
CA PRO A 214 -24.58 53.20 13.14
C PRO A 214 -23.67 53.79 14.23
#